data_AF-A0A3A1XX81-F1
#
_entry.id   AF-A0A3A1XX81-F1
#
_cell.length_a   1.000
_cell.length_b   1.000
_cell.length_c   1.000
_cell.angle_alpha   90.00
_cell.angle_beta   90.00
_cell.angle_gamma   90.00
#
_symmetry.space_group_name_H-M   'P 1'
#
loop_
_entity.id
_entity.type
_entity.pdbx_description
1 polymer ?
#
loop_
_entity_poly.entity_id
_entity_poly.type
_entity_poly.pdbx_seq_one_letter_code
_entity_poly.pdbx_strand_id
1 'polypeptide(L)'
;QEFIDPKIQSLHIHSNNLVFNQEITAIWEIKNMSLLAKAVLQSSLARHESRGAFFRRDYPKHDISSLPQHSFIDFDGNLAKKSVNIIDFKQDSKGDFYTENSII
;
A
#
# COMPACT_ATOMS: atom_id res chain seq x y z
N GLN A 1 5.34 13.02 -19.22
CA GLN A 1 4.90 12.89 -17.82
C GLN A 1 5.98 13.55 -16.97
N GLU A 2 5.69 14.64 -16.28
CA GLU A 2 6.70 15.31 -15.44
C GLU A 2 7.12 14.36 -14.31
N PHE A 3 8.41 14.04 -14.24
CA PHE A 3 8.96 13.27 -13.12
C PHE A 3 9.07 14.21 -11.91
N ILE A 4 8.32 13.91 -10.85
CA ILE A 4 8.34 14.72 -9.62
C ILE A 4 9.58 14.44 -8.76
N ASP A 5 10.19 13.27 -8.93
CA ASP A 5 11.32 12.82 -8.12
C ASP A 5 12.57 13.68 -8.25
N PRO A 6 13.03 14.07 -9.45
CA PRO A 6 14.19 14.95 -9.58
C PRO A 6 13.98 16.30 -8.88
N LYS A 7 12.75 16.83 -8.92
CA LYS A 7 12.41 18.09 -8.23
C LYS A 7 12.50 17.91 -6.72
N ILE A 8 11.91 16.85 -6.16
CA ILE A 8 11.98 16.55 -4.73
C ILE A 8 13.42 16.27 -4.26
N GLN A 9 14.23 15.61 -5.07
CA GLN A 9 15.64 15.33 -4.77
C GLN A 9 16.49 16.61 -4.76
N SER A 10 16.14 17.61 -5.59
CA SER A 10 16.86 18.89 -5.68
C SER A 10 16.58 19.87 -4.53
N LEU A 11 15.60 19.57 -3.67
CA LEU A 11 15.27 20.41 -2.53
C LEU A 11 16.43 20.46 -1.53
N HIS A 12 16.76 21.67 -1.11
CA HIS A 12 17.81 21.98 -0.14
C HIS A 12 17.36 23.10 0.79
N ILE A 13 18.02 23.19 1.93
CA ILE A 13 17.79 24.27 2.90
C ILE A 13 18.38 25.59 2.40
N HIS A 14 17.70 26.69 2.68
CA HIS A 14 18.20 28.04 2.44
C HIS A 14 19.08 28.52 3.60
N SER A 15 18.82 28.04 4.82
CA SER A 15 19.57 28.38 6.02
C SER A 15 20.29 27.17 6.60
N ASN A 16 21.56 27.35 6.95
CA ASN A 16 22.38 26.31 7.60
C ASN A 16 22.11 26.17 9.11
N ASN A 17 21.23 26.98 9.70
CA ASN A 17 20.84 26.82 11.10
C ASN A 17 19.97 25.57 11.25
N LEU A 18 20.37 24.66 12.16
CA LEU A 18 19.65 23.42 12.41
C LEU A 18 18.57 23.56 13.50
N VAL A 19 18.67 24.58 14.35
CA VAL A 19 17.76 24.77 15.48
C VAL A 19 16.42 25.28 14.98
N PHE A 20 15.34 24.52 15.25
CA PHE A 20 13.97 24.81 14.79
C PHE A 20 13.83 25.02 13.27
N ASN A 21 14.65 24.34 12.46
CA ASN A 21 14.60 24.48 11.01
C ASN A 21 13.44 23.67 10.40
N GLN A 22 12.36 24.37 10.08
CA GLN A 22 11.17 23.79 9.45
C GLN A 22 11.43 23.31 8.01
N GLU A 23 12.40 23.88 7.30
CA GLU A 23 12.73 23.47 5.94
C GLU A 23 13.29 22.05 5.91
N ILE A 24 14.17 21.70 6.85
CA ILE A 24 14.71 20.33 6.95
C ILE A 24 13.58 19.33 7.15
N THR A 25 12.67 19.63 8.08
CA THR A 25 11.50 18.78 8.36
C THR A 25 10.64 18.60 7.12
N ALA A 26 10.26 19.71 6.47
CA ALA A 26 9.41 19.67 5.27
C ALA A 26 10.08 18.90 4.11
N ILE A 27 11.39 19.05 3.92
CA ILE A 27 12.15 18.32 2.90
C ILE A 27 12.16 16.82 3.17
N TRP A 28 12.29 16.39 4.42
CA TRP A 28 12.21 14.96 4.77
C TRP A 28 10.80 14.41 4.62
N GLU A 29 9.78 15.17 5.04
CA GLU A 29 8.38 14.79 4.91
C GLU A 29 8.00 14.56 3.45
N ILE A 30 8.33 15.49 2.54
CA ILE A 30 7.97 15.33 1.13
C ILE A 30 8.72 14.16 0.45
N LYS A 31 9.97 13.89 0.85
CA LYS A 31 10.72 12.73 0.39
C LYS A 31 10.05 11.42 0.83
N ASN A 32 9.65 11.33 2.10
CA ASN A 32 8.96 10.15 2.63
C ASN A 32 7.56 9.97 2.03
N MET A 33 6.82 11.06 1.84
CA MET A 33 5.51 11.02 1.20
C MET A 33 5.59 10.55 -0.26
N SER A 34 6.60 11.01 -1.02
CA SER A 34 6.82 10.53 -2.40
C SER A 34 7.13 9.04 -2.43
N LEU A 35 8.01 8.56 -1.55
CA LEU A 35 8.32 7.14 -1.44
C LEU A 35 7.08 6.30 -1.13
N LEU A 36 6.29 6.73 -0.12
CA LEU A 36 5.04 6.05 0.25
C LEU A 36 4.02 6.05 -0.90
N ALA A 37 3.87 7.18 -1.61
CA ALA A 37 2.95 7.28 -2.73
C ALA A 37 3.29 6.28 -3.84
N LYS A 38 4.58 6.11 -4.18
CA LYS A 38 5.02 5.09 -5.15
C LYS A 38 4.71 3.67 -4.67
N ALA A 39 5.02 3.37 -3.42
CA ALA A 39 4.76 2.07 -2.83
C ALA A 39 3.25 1.71 -2.89
N VAL A 40 2.38 2.68 -2.56
CA VAL A 40 0.93 2.54 -2.67
C VAL A 40 0.50 2.34 -4.12
N LEU A 41 0.98 3.15 -5.07
CA LEU A 41 0.62 3.05 -6.48
C LEU A 41 1.03 1.70 -7.09
N GLN A 42 2.27 1.26 -6.85
CA GLN A 42 2.77 -0.02 -7.35
C GLN A 42 2.02 -1.21 -6.75
N SER A 43 1.80 -1.19 -5.43
CA SER A 43 1.02 -2.24 -4.73
C SER A 43 -0.43 -2.28 -5.20
N SER A 44 -1.03 -1.11 -5.45
CA SER A 44 -2.40 -0.99 -5.98
C SER A 44 -2.50 -1.52 -7.40
N LEU A 45 -1.53 -1.18 -8.25
CA LEU A 45 -1.49 -1.64 -9.64
C LEU A 45 -1.37 -3.17 -9.73
N ALA A 46 -0.59 -3.80 -8.85
CA ALA A 46 -0.40 -5.24 -8.80
C ALA A 46 -1.56 -6.04 -8.17
N ARG A 47 -2.52 -5.35 -7.55
CA ARG A 47 -3.71 -5.94 -6.93
C ARG A 47 -4.90 -5.86 -7.88
N HIS A 48 -5.28 -6.99 -8.46
CA HIS A 48 -6.33 -7.11 -9.48
C HIS A 48 -7.69 -7.49 -8.89
N GLU A 49 -8.16 -6.73 -7.90
CA GLU A 49 -9.47 -6.92 -7.28
C GLU A 49 -9.94 -5.63 -6.59
N SER A 50 -11.19 -5.61 -6.14
CA SER A 50 -11.73 -4.59 -5.25
C SER A 50 -12.17 -5.23 -3.93
N ARG A 51 -11.68 -4.69 -2.80
CA ARG A 51 -11.93 -5.25 -1.46
C ARG A 51 -11.83 -4.16 -0.39
N GLY A 52 -12.88 -4.05 0.44
CA GLY A 52 -12.94 -3.03 1.49
C GLY A 52 -12.91 -1.61 0.90
N ALA A 53 -12.03 -0.76 1.42
CA ALA A 53 -11.84 0.60 0.92
C ALA A 53 -11.05 0.67 -0.41
N PHE A 54 -10.39 -0.42 -0.82
CA PHE A 54 -9.65 -0.46 -2.08
C PHE A 54 -10.57 -0.84 -3.23
N PHE A 55 -10.78 0.09 -4.18
CA PHE A 55 -11.65 -0.11 -5.33
C PHE A 55 -10.95 0.23 -6.65
N ARG A 56 -11.11 -0.66 -7.62
CA ARG A 56 -10.58 -0.56 -8.97
C ARG A 56 -11.71 -0.73 -9.98
N ARG A 57 -11.84 0.22 -10.91
CA ARG A 57 -12.88 0.17 -11.95
C ARG A 57 -12.66 -0.96 -12.96
N ASP A 58 -11.40 -1.30 -13.24
CA ASP A 58 -11.00 -2.39 -14.13
C ASP A 58 -11.08 -3.77 -13.46
N TYR A 59 -11.09 -3.82 -12.12
CA TYR A 59 -11.31 -5.04 -11.32
C TYR A 59 -12.35 -4.79 -10.22
N PRO A 60 -13.64 -4.59 -10.55
CA PRO A 60 -14.64 -4.10 -9.62
C PRO A 60 -15.12 -5.14 -8.60
N LYS A 61 -14.81 -6.42 -8.81
CA LYS A 61 -15.24 -7.53 -7.96
C LYS A 61 -14.13 -7.92 -6.98
N HIS A 62 -14.56 -8.45 -5.84
CA HIS A 62 -13.69 -9.16 -4.90
C HIS A 62 -13.23 -10.47 -5.54
N ASP A 63 -11.93 -10.77 -5.47
CA ASP A 63 -11.42 -12.06 -5.94
C ASP A 63 -11.66 -13.14 -4.88
N ILE A 64 -12.50 -14.12 -5.22
CA ILE A 64 -12.85 -15.27 -4.38
C ILE A 64 -12.02 -16.51 -4.79
N SER A 65 -11.33 -16.46 -5.94
CA SER A 65 -10.57 -17.60 -6.46
C SER A 65 -9.25 -17.83 -5.72
N SER A 66 -8.69 -16.76 -5.14
CA SER A 66 -7.45 -16.80 -4.38
C SER A 66 -7.70 -16.49 -2.90
N LEU A 67 -6.90 -17.09 -2.02
CA LEU A 67 -6.90 -16.73 -0.60
C LEU A 67 -6.58 -15.23 -0.45
N PRO A 68 -7.15 -14.54 0.56
CA PRO A 68 -6.79 -13.16 0.84
C PRO A 68 -5.27 -13.01 0.98
N GLN A 69 -4.70 -11.94 0.41
CA GLN A 69 -3.25 -11.70 0.43
C GLN A 69 -2.94 -10.30 0.91
N HIS A 70 -1.85 -10.18 1.67
CA HIS A 70 -1.19 -8.92 1.95
C HIS A 70 -0.21 -8.58 0.81
N SER A 71 -0.24 -7.33 0.37
CA SER A 71 0.75 -6.77 -0.55
C SER A 71 1.94 -6.25 0.26
N PHE A 72 3.14 -6.66 -0.12
CA PHE A 72 4.40 -6.14 0.39
C PHE A 72 5.20 -5.56 -0.78
N ILE A 73 5.92 -4.48 -0.52
CA ILE A 73 6.85 -3.89 -1.47
C ILE A 73 8.12 -3.48 -0.74
N ASP A 74 9.27 -3.75 -1.34
CA ASP A 74 10.57 -3.33 -0.81
C ASP A 74 11.03 -1.98 -1.41
N PHE A 75 12.22 -1.52 -1.00
CA PHE A 75 12.78 -0.25 -1.47
C PHE A 75 13.18 -0.26 -2.96
N ASP A 76 13.43 -1.44 -3.53
CA ASP A 76 13.76 -1.62 -4.95
C ASP A 76 12.49 -1.68 -5.82
N GLY A 77 11.31 -1.71 -5.19
CA GLY A 77 10.02 -1.81 -5.86
C GLY A 77 9.60 -3.24 -6.19
N ASN A 78 10.28 -4.25 -5.62
CA ASN A 78 9.88 -5.64 -5.80
C ASN A 78 8.62 -5.93 -4.96
N LEU A 79 7.64 -6.54 -5.62
CA LEU A 79 6.37 -6.88 -5.01
C LEU A 79 6.37 -8.32 -4.52
N ALA A 80 5.94 -8.51 -3.26
CA ALA A 80 5.67 -9.82 -2.70
C ALA A 80 4.22 -9.90 -2.22
N LYS A 81 3.59 -11.05 -2.42
CA LYS A 81 2.24 -11.32 -1.91
C LYS A 81 2.34 -12.41 -0.85
N LYS A 82 1.77 -12.17 0.33
CA LYS A 82 1.72 -13.17 1.40
C LYS A 82 0.27 -13.54 1.66
N SER A 83 -0.07 -14.80 1.46
CA SER A 83 -1.39 -15.34 1.78
C SER A 83 -1.69 -15.20 3.27
N VAL A 84 -2.92 -14.83 3.57
CA VAL A 84 -3.46 -14.75 4.93
C VAL A 84 -3.86 -16.17 5.36
N ASN A 85 -3.44 -16.54 6.57
CA ASN A 85 -3.91 -17.77 7.19
C ASN A 85 -5.24 -17.48 7.91
N ILE A 86 -6.32 -18.10 7.44
CA ILE A 86 -7.65 -17.97 8.00
C ILE A 86 -7.91 -19.17 8.89
N ILE A 87 -8.12 -18.93 10.19
CA ILE A 87 -8.26 -19.98 11.20
C ILE A 87 -9.75 -20.22 11.51
N ASP A 88 -10.43 -19.19 12.02
CA ASP A 88 -11.77 -19.38 12.61
C ASP A 88 -12.93 -19.10 11.64
N PHE A 89 -12.77 -18.13 10.72
CA PHE A 89 -13.85 -17.64 9.86
C PHE A 89 -13.54 -17.85 8.39
N LYS A 90 -13.95 -18.99 7.83
CA LYS A 90 -13.73 -19.28 6.42
C LYS A 90 -14.78 -18.60 5.56
N GLN A 91 -14.33 -18.08 4.41
CA GLN A 91 -15.20 -17.47 3.41
C GLN A 91 -15.75 -18.56 2.49
N ASP A 92 -17.05 -18.58 2.28
CA ASP A 92 -17.71 -19.44 1.30
C ASP A 92 -17.57 -18.88 -0.13
N SER A 93 -18.02 -19.65 -1.13
CA SER A 93 -17.96 -19.24 -2.54
C SER A 93 -18.87 -18.05 -2.90
N LYS A 94 -19.81 -17.67 -2.02
CA LYS A 94 -20.70 -16.50 -2.15
C LYS A 94 -20.15 -15.27 -1.41
N GLY A 95 -19.12 -15.44 -0.59
CA GLY A 95 -18.50 -14.39 0.22
C GLY A 95 -19.01 -14.30 1.65
N ASP A 96 -19.84 -15.24 2.09
CA ASP A 96 -20.33 -15.32 3.46
C ASP A 96 -19.30 -16.03 4.35
N PHE A 97 -19.22 -15.65 5.63
CA PHE A 97 -18.28 -16.28 6.58
C PHE A 97 -18.97 -17.35 7.41
N TYR A 98 -18.32 -18.50 7.57
CA TYR A 98 -18.75 -19.58 8.45
C TYR A 98 -17.64 -19.98 9.42
N THR A 99 -18.02 -20.43 10.61
CA THR A 99 -17.09 -21.00 11.57
C THR A 99 -16.85 -22.48 11.25
N GLU A 100 -15.58 -22.87 11.13
CA GLU A 100 -15.25 -24.28 10.87
C GLU A 100 -15.28 -25.12 12.16
N ASN A 101 -15.01 -24.49 13.30
CA ASN A 101 -15.14 -25.07 14.62
C ASN A 101 -16.28 -24.35 15.38
N SER A 102 -17.43 -25.01 15.53
CA SER A 102 -18.59 -24.55 16.31
C SER A 102 -18.28 -24.47 17.81
N ILE A 103 -17.39 -23.55 18.21
CA ILE A 103 -17.07 -23.28 19.63
C ILE A 103 -17.98 -22.17 20.23
N ILE A 104 -18.88 -21.59 19.42
CA ILE A 104 -19.92 -20.66 19.88
C ILE A 104 -21.28 -21.18 19.40
#